data_AF-A0A959RK85-F1
#
_entry.id   AF-A0A959RK85-F1
#
_cell.length_a   1.000
_cell.length_b   1.000
_cell.length_c   1.000
_cell.angle_alpha   90.00
_cell.angle_beta   90.00
_cell.angle_gamma   90.00
#
_symmetry.space_group_name_H-M   'P 1'
#
loop_
_entity.id
_entity.type
_entity.pdbx_description
1 polymer ?
#
loop_
_entity_poly.entity_id
_entity_poly.type
_entity_poly.pdbx_seq_one_letter_code
_entity_poly.pdbx_strand_id
1 'polypeptide(L)'
;RYYYGDTICSLIEHLHNIDIYPFEVELYGIFRGEEILINQKVCTDEFGNWLLKPELCRSLEEHYKYTLDKIYKGHVEIGECSFEDREEKVI
;
A
#
# COMPACT_ATOMS: atom_id res chain seq x y z
N ARG A 1 -9.38 16.77 -6.87
CA ARG A 1 -8.54 15.58 -6.59
C ARG A 1 -9.04 15.02 -5.27
N TYR A 2 -9.49 13.76 -5.25
CA TYR A 2 -9.94 13.09 -4.04
C TYR A 2 -8.78 12.22 -3.54
N TYR A 3 -8.39 12.38 -2.28
CA TYR A 3 -7.39 11.54 -1.62
C TYR A 3 -8.14 10.45 -0.87
N TYR A 4 -7.92 9.19 -1.23
CA TYR A 4 -8.58 8.07 -0.59
C TYR A 4 -7.53 7.17 0.06
N GLY A 5 -7.66 6.95 1.37
CA GLY A 5 -6.71 6.20 2.16
C GLY A 5 -5.48 7.03 2.51
N ASP A 6 -5.10 6.97 3.78
CA ASP A 6 -3.94 7.63 4.33
C ASP A 6 -2.69 6.71 4.27
N THR A 7 -2.88 5.44 3.86
CA THR A 7 -1.84 4.43 3.63
C THR A 7 -2.12 3.66 2.33
N ILE A 8 -1.08 3.10 1.70
CA ILE A 8 -1.22 2.31 0.47
C ILE A 8 -2.08 1.07 0.75
N CYS A 9 -1.87 0.39 1.88
CA CYS A 9 -2.60 -0.83 2.20
C CYS A 9 -4.11 -0.62 2.38
N SER A 10 -4.53 0.46 3.03
CA SER A 10 -5.95 0.80 3.19
C SER A 10 -6.59 1.24 1.86
N LEU A 11 -5.82 1.87 0.96
CA LEU A 11 -6.29 2.17 -0.39
C LEU A 11 -6.54 0.88 -1.20
N ILE A 12 -5.58 -0.04 -1.22
CA ILE A 12 -5.72 -1.32 -1.95
C ILE A 12 -6.91 -2.13 -1.42
N GLU A 13 -7.06 -2.22 -0.10
CA GLU A 13 -8.20 -2.91 0.53
C GLU A 13 -9.54 -2.30 0.11
N HIS A 14 -9.62 -0.98 0.02
CA HIS A 14 -10.81 -0.33 -0.49
C HIS A 14 -11.09 -0.64 -1.97
N LEU A 15 -10.08 -0.52 -2.84
CA LEU A 15 -10.21 -0.82 -4.27
C LEU A 15 -10.72 -2.25 -4.49
N HIS A 16 -10.16 -3.20 -3.73
CA HIS A 16 -10.64 -4.58 -3.73
C HIS A 16 -12.12 -4.69 -3.32
N ASN A 17 -12.53 -4.00 -2.25
CA ASN A 17 -13.92 -4.05 -1.75
C ASN A 17 -14.95 -3.40 -2.68
N ILE A 18 -14.52 -2.58 -3.64
CA ILE A 18 -15.39 -1.96 -4.66
C ILE A 18 -15.19 -2.56 -6.05
N ASP A 19 -14.58 -3.75 -6.14
CA ASP A 19 -14.34 -4.50 -7.37
C ASP A 19 -13.54 -3.73 -8.44
N ILE A 20 -12.63 -2.86 -8.03
CA ILE A 20 -11.64 -2.25 -8.93
C ILE A 20 -10.39 -3.10 -8.96
N TYR A 21 -9.99 -3.53 -10.15
CA TYR A 21 -8.84 -4.40 -10.39
C TYR A 21 -7.56 -3.60 -10.68
N PRO A 22 -6.36 -4.19 -10.47
CA PRO A 22 -5.08 -3.51 -10.72
C PRO A 22 -4.92 -2.93 -12.11
N PHE A 23 -5.42 -3.60 -13.14
CA PHE A 23 -5.30 -3.16 -14.53
C PHE A 23 -6.19 -1.95 -14.87
N GLU A 24 -7.10 -1.55 -13.98
CA GLU A 24 -8.06 -0.47 -14.21
C GLU A 24 -7.57 0.88 -13.68
N VAL A 25 -6.48 0.90 -12.91
CA VAL A 25 -6.00 2.09 -12.21
C VAL A 25 -4.49 2.25 -12.34
N GLU A 26 -4.01 3.47 -12.07
CA GLU A 26 -2.61 3.75 -11.79
C GLU A 26 -2.50 4.29 -10.36
N LEU A 27 -1.52 3.82 -9.60
CA LEU A 27 -1.33 4.22 -8.21
C LEU A 27 -0.23 5.28 -8.11
N TYR A 28 -0.54 6.36 -7.40
CA TYR A 28 0.42 7.43 -7.14
C TYR A 28 0.49 7.70 -5.65
N GLY A 29 1.71 7.79 -5.12
CA GLY A 29 1.92 8.29 -3.76
C GLY A 29 2.47 9.71 -3.79
N ILE A 30 2.06 10.51 -2.81
CA ILE A 30 2.59 11.87 -2.64
C ILE A 30 3.65 11.85 -1.55
N PHE A 31 4.90 12.15 -1.92
CA PHE A 31 6.00 12.25 -0.98
C PHE A 31 6.69 13.61 -1.13
N ARG A 32 6.74 14.39 -0.05
CA ARG A 32 7.32 15.74 -0.02
C ARG A 32 6.74 16.71 -1.08
N GLY A 33 5.48 16.51 -1.46
CA GLY A 33 4.80 17.34 -2.46
C GLY A 33 5.03 16.88 -3.91
N GLU A 34 5.80 15.82 -4.12
CA GLU A 34 5.99 15.21 -5.43
C GLU A 34 5.09 13.98 -5.57
N GLU A 35 4.54 13.81 -6.77
CA GLU A 35 3.71 12.66 -7.15
C GLU A 35 4.62 11.59 -7.76
N ILE A 36 4.64 10.41 -7.16
CA ILE A 36 5.51 9.30 -7.56
C ILE A 36 4.62 8.12 -7.96
N LEU A 37 4.83 7.62 -9.17
CA LEU A 37 4.14 6.41 -9.65
C LEU A 37 4.59 5.21 -8.81
N ILE A 38 3.63 4.50 -8.23
CA ILE A 38 3.85 3.29 -7.43
C ILE A 38 3.99 2.09 -8.37
N ASN A 39 4.97 1.24 -8.09
CA ASN A 39 5.10 -0.02 -8.81
C ASN A 39 4.00 -0.99 -8.35
N GLN A 40 2.94 -1.12 -9.16
CA GLN A 40 1.79 -1.98 -8.85
C GLN A 40 2.16 -3.44 -8.64
N LYS A 41 3.29 -3.93 -9.18
CA LYS A 41 3.74 -5.31 -8.95
C LYS A 41 4.02 -5.62 -7.48
N VAL A 42 4.26 -4.59 -6.66
CA VAL A 42 4.44 -4.72 -5.20
C VAL A 42 3.09 -4.88 -4.49
N CYS A 43 1.99 -4.55 -5.17
CA CYS A 43 0.64 -4.62 -4.62
C CYS A 43 -0.17 -5.81 -5.16
N THR A 44 0.41 -6.66 -6.02
CA THR A 44 -0.32 -7.73 -6.70
C THR A 44 0.30 -9.11 -6.53
N ASP A 45 -0.54 -10.15 -6.56
CA ASP A 45 -0.12 -11.54 -6.60
C ASP A 45 0.41 -11.95 -8.00
N GLU A 46 0.79 -13.22 -8.15
CA GLU A 46 1.28 -13.77 -9.42
C GLU A 46 0.21 -13.83 -10.53
N PHE A 47 -1.06 -13.70 -10.17
CA PHE A 47 -2.21 -13.68 -11.08
C PHE A 47 -2.64 -12.25 -11.47
N GLY A 48 -2.01 -11.22 -10.87
CA GLY A 48 -2.36 -9.82 -11.10
C GLY A 48 -3.58 -9.35 -10.31
N ASN A 49 -3.96 -10.02 -9.22
CA ASN A 49 -4.97 -9.54 -8.28
C ASN A 49 -4.30 -8.75 -7.15
N TRP A 50 -5.04 -7.88 -6.47
CA TRP A 50 -4.54 -7.19 -5.28
C TRP A 50 -4.11 -8.19 -4.20
N LEU A 51 -2.93 -7.95 -3.62
CA LEU A 51 -2.56 -8.52 -2.33
C LEU A 51 -3.40 -7.84 -1.25
N LEU A 52 -3.87 -8.60 -0.27
CA LEU A 52 -4.55 -8.09 0.91
C LEU A 52 -3.64 -8.19 2.14
N LYS A 53 -4.06 -7.59 3.26
CA LYS A 53 -3.34 -7.77 4.52
C LYS A 53 -3.46 -9.24 4.97
N PRO A 54 -2.38 -9.87 5.49
CA PRO A 54 -1.07 -9.28 5.79
C PRO A 54 -0.05 -9.30 4.63
N GLU A 55 -0.30 -10.03 3.54
CA GLU A 55 0.65 -10.24 2.43
C GLU A 55 1.07 -8.93 1.75
N LEU A 56 0.13 -7.99 1.59
CA LEU A 56 0.41 -6.68 1.02
C LEU A 56 1.44 -5.91 1.84
N CYS A 57 1.26 -5.86 3.16
CA CYS A 57 2.20 -5.17 4.04
C CYS A 57 3.59 -5.79 3.98
N ARG A 58 3.67 -7.13 3.92
CA ARG A 58 4.96 -7.83 3.74
C ARG A 58 5.63 -7.45 2.42
N SER A 59 4.89 -7.44 1.32
CA SER A 59 5.44 -7.08 0.00
C SER A 59 5.96 -5.64 -0.03
N LEU A 60 5.22 -4.69 0.55
CA LEU A 60 5.61 -3.28 0.63
C LEU A 60 6.89 -3.11 1.47
N GLU A 61 7.01 -3.81 2.60
CA GLU A 61 8.19 -3.76 3.46
C GLU A 61 9.42 -4.42 2.83
N GLU A 62 9.25 -5.57 2.18
CA GLU A 62 10.32 -6.20 1.41
C GLU A 62 10.82 -5.24 0.33
N HIS A 63 9.91 -4.60 -0.41
CA HIS A 63 10.28 -3.62 -1.42
C HIS A 63 11.04 -2.43 -0.82
N TYR A 64 10.58 -1.89 0.32
CA TYR A 64 11.28 -0.84 1.04
C TYR A 64 12.70 -1.27 1.45
N LYS A 65 12.88 -2.48 1.99
CA LYS A 65 14.20 -3.02 2.39
C LYS A 65 15.17 -3.07 1.21
N TYR A 66 14.67 -3.33 -0.01
CA TYR A 66 15.49 -3.39 -1.22
C TYR A 66 15.75 -2.02 -1.87
N THR A 67 14.77 -1.13 -1.91
CA THR A 67 14.88 0.15 -2.65
C THR A 67 15.22 1.35 -1.76
N LEU A 68 14.95 1.25 -0.45
CA LEU A 68 14.97 2.36 0.50
C LEU A 68 14.01 3.51 0.14
N ASP A 69 13.03 3.24 -0.71
CA ASP A 69 12.04 4.22 -1.14
C ASP A 69 11.06 4.51 -0.01
N LYS A 70 11.19 5.69 0.58
CA LYS A 70 10.46 6.11 1.79
C LYS A 70 8.94 6.10 1.66
N ILE A 71 8.41 6.04 0.43
CA ILE A 71 6.99 5.89 0.15
C ILE A 71 6.42 4.54 0.63
N TYR A 72 7.27 3.51 0.79
CA TYR A 72 6.89 2.18 1.26
C TYR A 72 7.24 1.93 2.74
N LYS A 73 7.85 2.91 3.42
CA LYS A 73 8.32 2.77 4.80
C LYS A 73 7.14 2.63 5.79
N GLY A 74 7.27 1.71 6.74
CA GLY A 74 6.36 1.62 7.91
C GLY A 74 5.41 0.44 7.90
N HIS A 75 5.54 -0.51 6.96
CA HIS A 75 4.71 -1.71 6.92
C HIS A 75 5.40 -2.82 7.74
N VAL A 76 5.09 -2.97 9.02
CA VAL A 76 5.86 -3.86 9.91
C VAL A 76 5.41 -5.33 9.82
N GLU A 77 6.39 -6.24 9.90
CA GLU A 77 6.27 -7.70 9.76
C GLU A 77 5.66 -8.44 10.97
N ILE A 78 5.22 -7.73 12.03
CA ILE A 78 4.85 -8.34 13.32
C ILE A 78 3.42 -7.92 13.72
N GLY A 79 2.41 -8.49 13.04
CA GLY A 79 1.00 -8.42 13.47
C GLY A 79 0.08 -7.59 12.56
N GLU A 80 -0.93 -6.95 13.15
CA GLU A 80 -1.79 -6.00 12.44
C GLU A 80 -0.96 -4.80 11.98
N CYS A 81 -1.30 -4.29 10.79
CA CYS A 81 -0.63 -3.16 10.16
C CYS A 81 -0.50 -1.99 11.14
N SER A 82 0.68 -1.77 11.71
CA SER A 82 0.94 -0.68 12.64
C SER A 82 2.01 0.25 12.06
N PHE A 83 1.65 1.51 11.88
CA PHE A 83 2.58 2.57 11.52
C PHE A 83 3.03 3.24 12.82
N GLU A 84 4.34 3.33 13.08
CA GLU A 84 4.89 3.93 14.32
C GLU A 84 4.45 5.39 14.54
N ASP A 85 4.05 6.08 13.47
CA ASP A 85 3.57 7.46 13.46
C ASP A 85 2.04 7.60 13.45
N ARG A 86 1.27 6.48 13.46
CA ARG A 86 -0.19 6.51 13.37
C ARG A 86 -0.84 5.46 14.27
N GLU A 87 -1.52 5.93 15.31
CA GLU A 87 -2.42 5.07 16.09
C GLU A 87 -3.65 4.73 15.24
N GLU A 88 -3.71 3.52 14.67
CA GLU A 88 -4.99 2.93 14.27
C GLU A 88 -5.79 2.64 15.56
N LYS A 89 -6.73 3.52 15.92
CA LYS A 89 -7.75 3.17 16.90
C LYS A 89 -8.73 2.21 16.25
N VAL A 90 -8.60 0.94 16.60
CA VAL A 90 -9.66 -0.06 16.40
C VAL A 90 -10.89 0.42 17.19
N ILE A 91 -11.96 0.79 16.48
CA ILE A 91 -13.29 1.08 17.07
C ILE A 91 -14.15 -0.16 16.89
#